data_AF-A0A455U605-F1
#
_entry.id   AF-A0A455U605-F1
#
_cell.length_a   1.000
_cell.length_b   1.000
_cell.length_c   1.000
_cell.angle_alpha   90.00
_cell.angle_beta   90.00
_cell.angle_gamma   90.00
#
_symmetry.space_group_name_H-M   'P 1'
#
loop_
_entity.id
_entity.type
_entity.pdbx_description
1 polymer ?
#
loop_
_entity_poly.entity_id
_entity_poly.type
_entity_poly.pdbx_seq_one_letter_code
_entity_poly.pdbx_strand_id
1 'polypeptide(L)' 'MKRLEATGLEVHPNRMSTQVFGEFDAVMAALSEVMKWSFETHGKAVFTANFLEGDRRPR' A
#
# COMPACT_ATOMS: atom_id res chain seq x y z
N MET A 1 2.53 -8.15 1.83
CA MET A 1 1.12 -8.53 1.63
C MET A 1 0.37 -8.63 2.95
N LYS A 2 0.66 -9.62 3.81
CA LYS A 2 -0.07 -9.85 5.07
C LYS A 2 -0.32 -8.59 5.94
N ARG A 3 0.60 -7.63 5.99
CA ARG A 3 0.42 -6.37 6.74
C ARG A 3 -0.62 -5.45 6.12
N LEU A 4 -0.60 -5.27 4.79
CA LEU A 4 -1.60 -4.45 4.08
C LEU A 4 -2.98 -5.11 4.12
N GLU A 5 -3.05 -6.43 3.96
CA GLU A 5 -4.31 -7.19 4.05
C GLU A 5 -4.96 -7.10 5.45
N ALA A 6 -4.16 -6.91 6.50
CA ALA A 6 -4.64 -6.77 7.87
C ALA A 6 -5.21 -5.38 8.19
N THR A 7 -5.08 -4.40 7.29
CA THR A 7 -5.56 -3.02 7.51
C THR A 7 -7.05 -2.84 7.27
N GLY A 8 -7.74 -3.84 6.71
CA GLY A 8 -9.13 -3.73 6.27
C GLY A 8 -9.32 -2.93 4.98
N LEU A 9 -8.21 -2.44 4.39
CA LEU A 9 -8.22 -1.81 3.07
C LEU A 9 -8.42 -2.85 1.97
N GLU A 10 -8.98 -2.41 0.85
CA GLU A 10 -9.10 -3.26 -0.33
C GLU A 10 -7.73 -3.31 -1.04
N VAL A 11 -7.12 -4.50 -1.07
CA VAL A 11 -5.76 -4.70 -1.57
C VAL A 11 -5.78 -5.66 -2.75
N HIS A 12 -5.25 -5.20 -3.89
CA HIS A 12 -5.13 -5.98 -5.12
C HIS A 12 -3.67 -6.16 -5.51
N PRO A 13 -3.07 -7.33 -5.21
CA PRO A 13 -1.78 -7.73 -5.76
C PRO A 13 -1.82 -7.82 -7.28
N ASN A 14 -0.84 -7.27 -7.96
CA ASN A 14 -0.52 -7.62 -9.35
C ASN A 14 0.96 -8.00 -9.44
N ARG A 15 1.38 -8.60 -10.57
CA ARG A 15 2.75 -9.05 -10.83
C ARG A 15 3.80 -7.94 -10.68
N MET A 16 3.42 -6.68 -10.90
CA MET A 16 4.32 -5.53 -10.91
C MET A 16 4.08 -4.53 -9.77
N SER A 17 2.88 -4.48 -9.21
CA SER A 17 2.51 -3.49 -8.19
C SER A 17 1.39 -4.00 -7.30
N THR A 18 1.22 -3.34 -6.15
CA THR A 18 0.08 -3.55 -5.27
C THR A 18 -0.81 -2.31 -5.35
N GLN A 19 -2.09 -2.51 -5.64
CA GLN A 19 -3.07 -1.44 -5.61
C GLN A 19 -3.79 -1.49 -4.25
N VAL A 20 -3.98 -0.34 -3.63
CA VAL A 20 -4.62 -0.21 -2.31
C VAL A 20 -5.72 0.84 -2.44
N PHE A 21 -6.92 0.51 -1.97
CA PHE A 21 -8.09 1.38 -2.05
C PHE A 21 -8.71 1.57 -0.66
N GLY A 22 -9.22 2.77 -0.39
CA GLY A 22 -9.89 3.14 0.86
C GLY A 22 -9.87 4.66 1.08
N GLU A 23 -10.35 5.08 2.24
CA GLU A 23 -10.28 6.48 2.67
C GLU A 23 -8.83 6.95 2.76
N PHE A 24 -8.60 8.20 2.36
CA PHE A 24 -7.25 8.77 2.23
C PHE A 24 -6.40 8.57 3.50
N ASP A 25 -6.93 8.95 4.66
CA ASP A 25 -6.19 8.87 5.93
C ASP A 25 -5.84 7.42 6.29
N ALA A 26 -6.75 6.48 6.03
CA ALA A 26 -6.53 5.06 6.29
C ALA A 26 -5.44 4.48 5.38
N VAL A 27 -5.47 4.84 4.09
CA VAL A 27 -4.45 4.42 3.11
C VAL A 27 -3.08 4.99 3.49
N MET A 28 -3.01 6.28 3.82
CA MET A 28 -1.75 6.92 4.17
C MET A 28 -1.16 6.38 5.47
N ALA A 29 -1.99 6.07 6.47
CA ALA A 29 -1.56 5.42 7.71
C ALA A 29 -0.94 4.04 7.44
N ALA A 30 -1.62 3.21 6.63
CA ALA A 30 -1.14 1.88 6.24
C ALA A 30 0.20 1.94 5.49
N LEU A 31 0.34 2.88 4.54
CA LEU A 31 1.58 3.08 3.79
C LEU A 31 2.73 3.49 4.72
N SER A 32 2.48 4.42 5.65
CA SER A 32 3.49 4.89 6.61
C SER A 32 4.02 3.75 7.49
N GLU A 33 3.12 2.90 8.02
CA GLU A 33 3.50 1.75 8.84
C GLU A 33 4.38 0.76 8.05
N VAL A 34 3.98 0.42 6.83
CA VAL A 34 4.70 -0.54 5.98
C VAL A 34 6.07 0.01 5.57
N MET A 35 6.15 1.29 5.23
CA MET A 35 7.42 1.95 4.90
C MET A 35 8.37 1.92 6.10
N LYS A 36 7.89 2.31 7.29
CA LYS A 36 8.68 2.29 8.52
C LYS A 36 9.21 0.89 8.80
N TRP A 37 8.34 -0.11 8.81
CA TRP A 37 8.72 -1.51 9.01
C TRP A 37 9.77 -1.98 8.01
N SER A 38 9.61 -1.63 6.73
CA SER A 38 10.54 -2.03 5.67
C SER A 38 11.93 -1.42 5.85
N PHE A 39 12.01 -0.14 6.25
CA PHE A 39 13.29 0.50 6.59
C PHE A 39 13.95 -0.15 7.81
N GLU A 40 13.19 -0.39 8.88
CA GLU A 40 13.71 -1.01 10.11
C GLU A 40 14.19 -2.45 9.88
N THR A 41 13.53 -3.19 8.99
CA THR A 41 13.84 -4.62 8.76
C THR A 41 14.95 -4.83 7.73
N HIS A 42 15.02 -4.00 6.68
CA HIS A 42 15.89 -4.25 5.53
C HIS A 42 16.95 -3.17 5.31
N GLY A 43 16.91 -2.06 6.06
CA GLY A 43 17.92 -0.99 6.06
C GLY A 43 17.96 -0.09 4.82
N LYS A 44 17.58 -0.60 3.64
CA LYS A 44 17.47 0.18 2.39
C LYS A 44 16.23 -0.25 1.61
N ALA A 45 15.38 0.71 1.26
CA ALA A 45 14.18 0.48 0.48
C ALA A 45 13.91 1.64 -0.49
N VAL A 46 13.36 1.32 -1.66
CA VAL A 46 12.87 2.29 -2.65
C VAL A 46 11.39 2.02 -2.86
N PHE A 47 10.57 3.06 -2.70
CA PHE A 47 9.14 2.98 -2.90
C PHE A 47 8.73 3.87 -4.07
N THR A 48 7.96 3.30 -4.99
CA THR A 48 7.31 4.05 -6.08
C THR A 48 5.82 3.95 -5.85
N ALA A 49 5.14 5.10 -5.75
CA ALA A 49 3.70 5.19 -5.56
C ALA A 49 3.10 6.13 -6.59
N ASN A 50 1.95 5.73 -7.16
CA ASN A 50 1.11 6.59 -7.98
C ASN A 50 -0.23 6.77 -7.26
N PHE A 51 -0.52 7.98 -6.83
CA PHE A 51 -1.82 8.36 -6.27
C PHE A 51 -2.74 8.77 -7.42
N LEU A 52 -3.92 8.15 -7.48
CA LEU A 52 -4.86 8.33 -8.56
C LEU A 52 -6.18 8.80 -7.96
N GLU A 53 -6.70 9.92 -8.46
CA GLU A 53 -8.06 10.36 -8.15
C GLU A 53 -9.04 9.57 -9.02
N GLY A 54 -9.91 8.77 -8.38
CA GLY A 54 -10.95 7.99 -9.05
C GLY A 54 -10.81 6.47 -8.89
N ASP A 55 -11.91 5.76 -9.15
CA ASP A 55 -12.00 4.32 -9.01
C ASP A 55 -11.34 3.59 -10.20
N ARG A 56 -10.15 3.03 -9.95
CA ARG A 56 -9.35 2.24 -10.91
C ARG A 56 -9.35 0.75 -10.56
N ARG A 57 -10.33 0.27 -9.78
CA ARG A 57 -10.39 -1.14 -9.37
C ARG A 57 -10.40 -2.06 -10.60
N PRO A 58 -9.54 -3.09 -10.63
CA PRO A 58 -9.53 -4.06 -11.73
C PRO A 58 -10.88 -4.79 -11.78
N ARG A 59 -11.45 -4.94 -12.98
CA ARG A 59 -12.65 -5.74 -13.24
C ARG A 59 -12.31 -7.23 -13.39
#